data_AF-A0A538NNG8-F1
#
_entry.id   AF-A0A538NNG8-F1
#
_cell.length_a   1.000
_cell.length_b   1.000
_cell.length_c   1.000
_cell.angle_alpha   90.00
_cell.angle_beta   90.00
_cell.angle_gamma   90.00
#
_symmetry.space_group_name_H-M   'P 1'
#
loop_
_entity.id
_entity.type
_entity.pdbx_description
1 polymer ?
#
loop_
_entity_poly.entity_id
_entity_poly.type
_entity_poly.pdbx_seq_one_letter_code
_entity_poly.pdbx_strand_id
1 'polypeptide(L)'
;MAKRKKTKTKRKLAHPKLPMQGQLNLRDEGTHFNLRLIFDDLNQRYFRGRLRGYKVMWGRRRKHRPREYFIFGTIQEEDRVIRINPALDQAFVPPWFLRYVVYHEMLHSVVPEEALPEGRRRVHTEEFNRREREYPSYRRARRWEEENLSRFLR
;
A
#
# COMPACT_ATOMS: atom_id res chain seq x y z
N MET A 1 27.80 -5.10 -52.87
CA MET A 1 27.55 -4.04 -51.86
C MET A 1 26.33 -4.41 -51.03
N ALA A 2 26.51 -4.56 -49.71
CA ALA A 2 25.53 -5.09 -48.79
C ALA A 2 24.36 -4.12 -48.51
N LYS A 3 23.11 -4.62 -48.49
CA LYS A 3 21.97 -3.91 -47.89
C LYS A 3 21.39 -4.73 -46.74
N ARG A 4 21.67 -4.24 -45.54
CA ARG A 4 21.23 -4.72 -44.22
C ARG A 4 19.70 -4.70 -44.09
N LYS A 5 19.14 -5.76 -43.51
CA LYS A 5 17.81 -5.79 -42.89
C LYS A 5 17.75 -4.79 -41.73
N LYS A 6 16.64 -4.04 -41.61
CA LYS A 6 16.26 -3.36 -40.37
C LYS A 6 14.82 -3.69 -40.00
N THR A 7 14.68 -4.18 -38.79
CA THR A 7 13.50 -4.63 -38.06
C THR A 7 12.55 -3.46 -37.74
N LYS A 8 11.23 -3.68 -37.89
CA LYS A 8 10.18 -2.74 -37.47
C LYS A 8 9.95 -2.87 -35.96
N THR A 9 10.49 -1.95 -35.16
CA THR A 9 10.14 -1.82 -33.75
C THR A 9 9.01 -0.79 -33.60
N LYS A 10 7.81 -1.24 -33.23
CA LYS A 10 6.71 -0.37 -32.80
C LYS A 10 7.08 0.23 -31.43
N ARG A 11 7.51 1.48 -31.38
CA ARG A 11 7.52 2.29 -30.15
C ARG A 11 6.37 3.28 -30.21
N LYS A 12 5.25 2.97 -29.55
CA LYS A 12 4.26 3.99 -29.19
C LYS A 12 4.82 4.74 -27.98
N LEU A 13 5.28 5.97 -28.21
CA LEU A 13 5.47 6.97 -27.16
C LEU A 13 4.08 7.30 -26.60
N ALA A 14 3.76 6.78 -25.42
CA ALA A 14 2.63 7.27 -24.64
C ALA A 14 3.15 8.44 -23.79
N HIS A 15 2.83 9.67 -24.20
CA HIS A 15 2.79 10.81 -23.29
C HIS A 15 1.47 10.71 -22.52
N PRO A 16 1.45 10.34 -21.23
CA PRO A 16 0.22 10.52 -20.46
C PRO A 16 0.08 12.02 -20.16
N LYS A 17 -0.87 12.66 -20.86
CA LYS A 17 -1.48 13.92 -20.42
C LYS A 17 -1.87 13.75 -18.96
N LEU A 18 -1.18 14.41 -18.03
CA LEU A 18 -1.51 14.45 -16.61
C LEU A 18 -2.83 15.24 -16.47
N PRO A 19 -3.98 14.61 -16.15
CA PRO A 19 -5.16 15.40 -15.83
C PRO A 19 -5.00 15.90 -14.39
N MET A 20 -4.87 17.22 -14.28
CA MET A 20 -5.20 18.03 -13.10
C MET A 20 -4.54 17.57 -11.80
N GLN A 21 -3.47 18.27 -11.45
CA GLN A 21 -3.09 18.57 -10.07
C GLN A 21 -4.28 19.27 -9.36
N GLY A 22 -5.28 18.49 -8.98
CA GLY A 22 -6.33 18.91 -8.08
C GLY A 22 -5.74 19.07 -6.69
N GLN A 23 -5.36 20.32 -6.38
CA GLN A 23 -5.15 20.82 -5.03
C GLN A 23 -6.28 20.37 -4.13
N LEU A 24 -5.98 19.45 -3.21
CA LEU A 24 -6.68 19.33 -1.93
C LEU A 24 -5.62 18.86 -0.95
N ASN A 25 -5.00 19.84 -0.29
CA ASN A 25 -4.36 19.65 1.01
C ASN A 25 -5.38 18.98 1.94
N LEU A 26 -4.93 18.12 2.87
CA LEU A 26 -5.70 17.18 3.73
C LEU A 26 -5.92 15.77 3.14
N ARG A 27 -4.85 15.06 2.73
CA ARG A 27 -5.00 13.65 2.26
C ARG A 27 -4.57 12.60 3.28
N ASP A 28 -3.93 12.97 4.37
CA ASP A 28 -3.47 12.08 5.44
C ASP A 28 -4.35 12.15 6.71
N GLU A 29 -5.11 13.23 6.87
CA GLU A 29 -6.10 13.39 7.93
C GLU A 29 -7.44 12.82 7.50
N GLY A 30 -7.85 11.73 8.15
CA GLY A 30 -9.18 11.16 8.04
C GLY A 30 -10.13 11.82 9.05
N THR A 31 -11.40 11.45 8.95
CA THR A 31 -12.48 11.84 9.86
C THR A 31 -12.25 11.28 11.27
N HIS A 32 -11.68 10.09 11.37
CA HIS A 32 -11.45 9.38 12.62
C HIS A 32 -9.96 9.17 12.94
N PHE A 33 -9.10 9.14 11.92
CA PHE A 33 -7.68 8.83 12.11
C PHE A 33 -6.75 9.76 11.35
N ASN A 34 -5.66 10.16 12.00
CA ASN A 34 -4.54 10.84 11.35
C ASN A 34 -3.46 9.79 10.96
N LEU A 35 -3.33 9.52 9.66
CA LEU A 35 -2.38 8.53 9.16
C LEU A 35 -0.94 8.97 9.35
N ARG A 36 -0.67 10.28 9.29
CA ARG A 36 0.69 10.80 9.44
C ARG A 36 1.25 10.51 10.82
N LEU A 37 0.48 10.73 11.87
CA LEU A 37 0.88 10.42 13.24
C LEU A 37 1.14 8.92 13.45
N ILE A 38 0.29 8.07 12.87
CA ILE A 38 0.46 6.61 12.93
C ILE A 38 1.74 6.18 12.22
N PHE A 39 1.96 6.69 11.00
CA PHE A 39 3.13 6.38 10.20
C PHE A 39 4.43 6.83 10.87
N ASP A 40 4.47 8.07 11.39
CA ASP A 40 5.68 8.61 12.03
C ASP A 40 6.05 7.83 13.30
N ASP A 41 5.07 7.43 14.11
CA ASP A 41 5.27 6.57 15.29
C ASP A 41 5.80 5.18 14.92
N LEU A 42 5.20 4.55 13.90
CA LEU A 42 5.65 3.24 13.41
C LEU A 42 7.05 3.30 12.81
N ASN A 43 7.34 4.35 12.03
CA ASN A 43 8.62 4.55 11.36
C ASN A 43 9.75 4.68 12.40
N GLN A 44 9.52 5.42 13.48
CA GLN A 44 10.48 5.54 14.57
C GLN A 44 10.69 4.21 15.30
N ARG A 45 9.60 3.53 15.71
CA ARG A 45 9.70 2.32 16.55
C ARG A 45 10.25 1.10 15.83
N TYR A 46 9.79 0.85 14.60
CA TYR A 46 10.06 -0.42 13.90
C TYR A 46 11.02 -0.27 12.73
N PHE A 47 11.08 0.91 12.10
CA PHE A 47 11.87 1.14 10.89
C PHE A 47 13.07 2.06 11.12
N ARG A 48 13.34 2.46 12.38
CA ARG A 48 14.47 3.33 12.78
C ARG A 48 14.54 4.63 11.95
N GLY A 49 13.38 5.15 11.54
CA GLY A 49 13.30 6.37 10.73
C GLY A 49 13.73 6.21 9.26
N ARG A 50 13.93 5.00 8.74
CA ARG A 50 14.36 4.76 7.34
C ARG A 50 13.35 5.25 6.31
N LEU A 51 12.08 5.36 6.67
CA LEU A 51 10.99 5.72 5.76
C LEU A 51 10.62 7.21 5.79
N ARG A 52 11.49 8.10 6.27
CA ARG A 52 11.24 9.56 6.36
C ARG A 52 10.80 10.22 5.04
N GLY A 53 11.20 9.67 3.90
CA GLY A 53 10.82 10.17 2.57
C GLY A 53 9.50 9.64 2.02
N TYR A 54 8.83 8.74 2.73
CA TYR A 54 7.55 8.19 2.30
C TYR A 54 6.39 9.12 2.66
N LYS A 55 5.41 9.16 1.76
CA LYS A 55 4.13 9.86 1.98
C LYS A 55 3.06 8.83 2.27
N VAL A 56 2.42 8.93 3.43
CA VAL A 56 1.21 8.17 3.75
C VAL A 56 -0.01 9.03 3.44
N MET A 57 -1.03 8.45 2.81
CA MET A 57 -2.26 9.17 2.48
C MET A 57 -3.44 8.22 2.33
N TRP A 58 -4.65 8.75 2.51
CA TRP A 58 -5.87 8.08 2.12
C TRP A 58 -5.97 7.97 0.60
N GLY A 59 -6.39 6.79 0.14
CA GLY A 59 -6.75 6.54 -1.24
C GLY A 59 -8.03 7.26 -1.64
N ARG A 60 -8.40 7.14 -2.92
CA ARG A 60 -9.68 7.68 -3.40
C ARG A 60 -10.84 6.77 -2.97
N ARG A 61 -11.91 7.36 -2.43
CA ARG A 61 -13.16 6.64 -2.19
C ARG A 61 -13.70 6.14 -3.53
N ARG A 62 -13.83 4.82 -3.68
CA ARG A 62 -14.48 4.22 -4.85
C ARG A 62 -16.00 4.36 -4.70
N LYS A 63 -16.70 4.68 -5.79
CA LYS A 63 -18.17 4.73 -5.82
C LYS A 63 -18.81 3.35 -5.63
N HIS A 64 -18.12 2.29 -6.04
CA HIS A 64 -18.55 0.91 -5.88
C HIS A 64 -17.57 0.14 -5.01
N ARG A 65 -18.11 -0.61 -4.06
CA ARG A 65 -17.34 -1.55 -3.24
C ARG A 65 -16.92 -2.75 -4.10
N PRO A 66 -15.71 -3.29 -3.88
CA PRO A 66 -15.23 -4.45 -4.62
C PRO A 66 -16.02 -5.70 -4.22
N ARG A 67 -16.32 -6.56 -5.19
CA ARG A 67 -17.19 -7.73 -5.01
C ARG A 67 -16.50 -8.99 -4.49
N GLU A 68 -15.18 -9.11 -4.69
CA GLU A 68 -14.45 -10.37 -4.44
C GLU A 68 -13.28 -10.21 -3.45
N TYR A 69 -12.54 -9.10 -3.50
CA TYR A 69 -11.40 -8.88 -2.61
C TYR A 69 -11.31 -7.42 -2.15
N PHE A 70 -10.91 -7.22 -0.90
CA PHE A 70 -10.73 -5.90 -0.32
C PHE A 70 -9.26 -5.61 -0.10
N ILE A 71 -8.76 -4.54 -0.72
CA ILE A 71 -7.38 -4.07 -0.51
C ILE A 71 -7.41 -2.98 0.56
N PHE A 72 -6.77 -3.25 1.70
CA PHE A 72 -6.70 -2.35 2.84
C PHE A 72 -5.68 -1.22 2.64
N GLY A 73 -4.60 -1.49 1.93
CA GLY A 73 -3.60 -0.50 1.55
C GLY A 73 -2.82 -0.95 0.32
N THR A 74 -2.08 -0.01 -0.26
CA THR A 74 -1.13 -0.28 -1.33
C THR A 74 0.08 0.60 -1.16
N ILE A 75 1.25 0.06 -1.43
CA ILE A 75 2.49 0.83 -1.59
C ILE A 75 2.82 1.04 -3.07
N GLN A 76 3.39 2.21 -3.38
CA GLN A 76 4.10 2.50 -4.62
C GLN A 76 5.53 2.85 -4.25
N GLU A 77 6.46 1.91 -4.47
CA GLU A 77 7.85 2.06 -4.07
C GLU A 77 8.56 3.17 -4.88
N GLU A 78 8.28 3.26 -6.17
CA GLU A 78 8.90 4.24 -7.07
C GLU A 78 8.58 5.68 -6.65
N ASP A 79 7.33 5.92 -6.26
CA ASP A 79 6.85 7.23 -5.82
C ASP A 79 7.00 7.45 -4.31
N ARG A 80 7.41 6.41 -3.56
CA ARG A 80 7.46 6.37 -2.09
C ARG A 80 6.13 6.78 -1.45
N VAL A 81 5.02 6.25 -1.96
CA VAL A 81 3.68 6.57 -1.47
C VAL A 81 2.99 5.33 -0.92
N ILE A 82 2.54 5.42 0.32
CA ILE A 82 1.65 4.44 0.96
C ILE A 82 0.23 5.00 0.90
N ARG A 83 -0.68 4.25 0.27
CA ARG A 83 -2.09 4.60 0.18
C ARG A 83 -2.91 3.65 1.05
N ILE A 84 -3.64 4.20 2.00
CA ILE A 84 -4.57 3.43 2.84
C ILE A 84 -5.99 3.61 2.32
N ASN A 85 -6.77 2.53 2.30
CA ASN A 85 -8.14 2.59 1.82
C ASN A 85 -9.01 3.43 2.76
N PRO A 86 -9.71 4.48 2.27
CA PRO A 86 -10.54 5.35 3.11
C PRO A 86 -11.74 4.63 3.76
N ALA A 87 -12.06 3.39 3.37
CA ALA A 87 -13.07 2.61 4.11
C ALA A 87 -12.62 2.27 5.53
N LEU A 88 -11.32 2.34 5.84
CA LEU A 88 -10.78 2.14 7.18
C LEU A 88 -10.94 3.38 8.09
N ASP A 89 -11.26 4.53 7.52
CA ASP A 89 -11.54 5.76 8.26
C ASP A 89 -12.98 5.76 8.80
N GLN A 90 -13.29 4.86 9.73
CA GLN A 90 -14.62 4.70 10.33
C GLN A 90 -14.52 4.39 11.83
N ALA A 91 -15.49 4.87 12.62
CA ALA A 91 -15.52 4.68 14.08
C ALA A 91 -15.47 3.22 14.56
N PHE A 92 -15.99 2.27 13.77
CA PHE A 92 -16.00 0.86 14.16
C PHE A 92 -14.62 0.19 13.97
N VAL A 93 -13.72 0.81 13.19
CA VAL A 93 -12.39 0.28 12.91
C VAL A 93 -11.50 0.57 14.12
N PRO A 94 -10.93 -0.44 14.78
CA PRO A 94 -10.10 -0.18 15.94
C PRO A 94 -8.76 0.49 15.55
N PRO A 95 -8.26 1.45 16.36
CA PRO A 95 -6.99 2.14 16.05
C PRO A 95 -5.80 1.17 15.90
N TRP A 96 -5.77 0.10 16.70
CA TRP A 96 -4.72 -0.92 16.62
C TRP A 96 -4.76 -1.73 15.32
N PHE A 97 -5.93 -1.88 14.69
CA PHE A 97 -6.07 -2.53 13.40
C PHE A 97 -5.52 -1.63 12.30
N LEU A 98 -5.90 -0.35 12.29
CA LEU A 98 -5.38 0.61 11.33
C LEU A 98 -3.85 0.72 11.43
N ARG A 99 -3.30 0.74 12.65
CA ARG A 99 -1.85 0.69 12.89
C ARG A 99 -1.21 -0.55 12.28
N TYR A 100 -1.83 -1.71 12.41
CA TYR A 100 -1.35 -2.94 11.77
C TYR A 100 -1.35 -2.83 10.24
N VAL A 101 -2.42 -2.32 9.63
CA VAL A 101 -2.49 -2.13 8.18
C VAL A 101 -1.37 -1.20 7.70
N VAL A 102 -1.18 -0.05 8.35
CA VAL A 102 -0.09 0.87 8.00
C VAL A 102 1.28 0.20 8.16
N TYR A 103 1.49 -0.55 9.24
CA TYR A 103 2.73 -1.32 9.45
C TYR A 103 2.96 -2.36 8.35
N HIS A 104 1.93 -3.10 7.94
CA HIS A 104 1.98 -4.06 6.83
C HIS A 104 2.41 -3.38 5.53
N GLU A 105 1.80 -2.25 5.19
CA GLU A 105 2.20 -1.47 4.01
C GLU A 105 3.64 -0.94 4.10
N MET A 106 4.10 -0.56 5.30
CA MET A 106 5.47 -0.13 5.52
C MET A 106 6.47 -1.30 5.41
N LEU A 107 6.08 -2.52 5.79
CA LEU A 107 6.95 -3.68 5.64
C LEU A 107 7.30 -3.97 4.18
N HIS A 108 6.36 -3.75 3.26
CA HIS A 108 6.62 -3.89 1.82
C HIS A 108 7.78 -3.00 1.36
N SER A 109 7.93 -1.79 1.92
CA SER A 109 9.02 -0.88 1.55
C SER A 109 10.43 -1.29 2.00
N VAL A 110 10.54 -2.23 2.95
CA VAL A 110 11.83 -2.62 3.54
C VAL A 110 12.19 -4.07 3.33
N VAL A 111 11.21 -4.92 3.00
CA VAL A 111 11.45 -6.32 2.68
C VAL A 111 11.37 -6.46 1.16
N PRO A 112 12.48 -6.76 0.48
CA PRO A 112 12.47 -6.88 -0.97
C PRO A 112 11.58 -8.03 -1.42
N GLU A 113 10.89 -7.82 -2.54
CA GLU A 113 10.15 -8.86 -3.23
C GLU A 113 11.11 -9.94 -3.78
N GLU A 114 10.73 -11.21 -3.65
CA GLU A 114 11.48 -12.31 -4.28
C GLU A 114 11.08 -12.45 -5.75
N ALA A 115 12.05 -12.34 -6.66
CA ALA A 115 11.85 -12.65 -8.07
C ALA A 115 11.83 -14.18 -8.26
N LEU A 116 10.70 -14.70 -8.74
CA LEU A 116 10.52 -16.11 -9.07
C LEU A 116 10.79 -16.35 -10.57
N PRO A 117 11.06 -17.61 -10.97
CA PRO A 117 11.08 -17.99 -12.38
C PRO A 117 9.79 -17.54 -13.12
N GLU A 118 9.89 -17.33 -14.43
CA GLU A 118 8.78 -16.85 -15.30
C GLU A 118 8.33 -15.40 -15.06
N GLY A 119 9.14 -14.58 -14.36
CA GLY A 119 8.82 -13.16 -14.15
C GLY A 119 7.71 -12.93 -13.11
N ARG A 120 7.39 -13.94 -12.31
CA ARG A 120 6.51 -13.79 -11.13
C ARG A 120 7.27 -13.14 -9.99
N ARG A 121 6.57 -12.41 -9.13
CA ARG A 121 7.14 -11.81 -7.93
C ARG A 121 6.39 -12.29 -6.70
N ARG A 122 7.13 -12.65 -5.65
CA ARG A 122 6.57 -13.00 -4.35
C ARG A 122 6.84 -11.86 -3.38
N VAL A 123 5.78 -11.13 -3.08
CA VAL A 123 5.82 -9.98 -2.16
C VAL A 123 5.88 -10.46 -0.70
N HIS A 124 5.07 -11.47 -0.33
CA HIS A 124 5.10 -12.07 1.01
C HIS A 124 6.14 -13.20 1.09
N THR A 125 7.40 -12.79 1.20
CA THR A 125 8.55 -13.67 1.44
C THR A 125 8.54 -14.24 2.85
N GLU A 126 9.43 -15.20 3.14
CA GLU A 126 9.56 -15.72 4.51
C GLU A 126 9.99 -14.63 5.51
N GLU A 127 10.89 -13.74 5.09
CA GLU A 127 11.32 -12.58 5.87
C GLU A 127 10.15 -11.63 6.15
N PHE A 128 9.29 -11.39 5.16
CA PHE A 128 8.09 -10.58 5.33
C PHE A 128 7.19 -11.18 6.40
N ASN A 129 6.88 -12.47 6.26
CA ASN A 129 6.01 -13.20 7.20
C ASN A 129 6.59 -13.23 8.62
N ARG A 130 7.92 -13.33 8.76
CA ARG A 130 8.58 -13.30 10.07
C ARG A 130 8.38 -11.94 10.75
N ARG A 131 8.72 -10.85 10.07
CA ARG A 131 8.57 -9.48 10.62
C ARG A 131 7.11 -9.09 10.84
N GLU A 132 6.22 -9.59 10.01
CA GLU A 132 4.79 -9.37 10.20
C GLU A 132 4.30 -10.01 11.49
N ARG A 133 4.71 -11.27 11.76
CA ARG A 133 4.35 -12.01 12.97
C ARG A 133 4.94 -11.43 14.26
N GLU A 134 6.07 -10.73 14.17
CA GLU A 134 6.70 -10.03 15.29
C GLU A 134 5.88 -8.80 15.75
N TYR A 135 4.96 -8.29 14.93
CA TYR A 135 4.15 -7.14 15.30
C TYR A 135 3.18 -7.50 16.44
N PRO A 136 3.13 -6.72 17.56
CA PRO A 136 2.37 -7.11 18.75
C PRO A 136 0.89 -7.39 18.51
N SER A 137 0.26 -6.71 17.55
CA SER A 137 -1.17 -6.88 17.24
C SER A 137 -1.45 -7.83 16.07
N TYR A 138 -0.45 -8.50 15.50
CA TYR A 138 -0.61 -9.33 14.30
C TYR A 138 -1.76 -10.34 14.42
N ARG A 139 -1.72 -11.21 15.43
CA ARG A 139 -2.73 -12.27 15.62
C ARG A 139 -4.14 -11.71 15.80
N ARG A 140 -4.26 -10.62 16.56
CA ARG A 140 -5.53 -9.94 16.80
C ARG A 140 -6.06 -9.27 15.53
N ALA A 141 -5.18 -8.66 14.74
CA ALA A 141 -5.53 -8.02 13.49
C ALA A 141 -5.99 -9.01 12.43
N ARG A 142 -5.31 -10.14 12.28
CA ARG A 142 -5.75 -11.22 11.38
C ARG A 142 -7.13 -11.76 11.72
N ARG A 143 -7.40 -12.01 13.01
CA ARG A 143 -8.73 -12.45 13.46
C ARG A 143 -9.80 -11.39 13.17
N TRP A 144 -9.53 -10.13 13.49
CA TRP A 144 -10.49 -9.05 13.26
C TRP A 144 -10.74 -8.81 11.76
N GLU A 145 -9.71 -8.93 10.94
CA GLU A 145 -9.81 -8.87 9.49
C GLU A 145 -10.80 -9.93 8.98
N GLU A 146 -10.61 -11.19 9.37
CA GLU A 146 -11.48 -12.31 8.98
C GLU A 146 -12.94 -12.08 9.43
N GLU A 147 -13.15 -11.60 10.66
CA GLU A 147 -14.49 -11.34 11.22
C GLU A 147 -15.19 -10.13 10.56
N ASN A 148 -14.45 -9.14 10.06
CA ASN A 148 -15.00 -7.87 9.57
C ASN A 148 -14.89 -7.69 8.05
N LEU A 149 -14.22 -8.59 7.32
CA LEU A 149 -14.02 -8.47 5.87
C LEU A 149 -15.33 -8.30 5.10
N SER A 150 -16.37 -9.02 5.50
CA SER A 150 -17.72 -8.96 4.92
C SER A 150 -18.33 -7.55 4.96
N ARG A 151 -17.97 -6.73 5.96
CA ARG A 151 -18.44 -5.34 6.08
C ARG A 151 -17.88 -4.43 4.99
N PHE A 152 -16.74 -4.80 4.43
CA PHE A 152 -16.04 -4.04 3.38
C PHE A 152 -16.40 -4.48 1.95
N LEU A 153 -16.92 -5.70 1.76
CA LEU A 153 -17.16 -6.34 0.45
C LEU A 153 -18.57 -6.15 -0.14
N ARG A 154 -19.44 -5.37 0.51
CA ARG A 154 -20.88 -5.30 0.17
C ARG A 154 -21.20 -4.59 -1.14
#